data_AF-A0A7E4W9E9-F1
#
_entry.id   AF-A0A7E4W9E9-F1
#
_cell.length_a   1.000
_cell.length_b   1.000
_cell.length_c   1.000
_cell.angle_alpha   90.00
_cell.angle_beta   90.00
_cell.angle_gamma   90.00
#
_symmetry.space_group_name_H-M   'P 1'
#
loop_
_entity.id
_entity.type
_entity.pdbx_description
1 polymer ?
#
loop_
_entity_poly.entity_id
_entity_poly.type
_entity_poly.pdbx_seq_one_letter_code
_entity_poly.pdbx_strand_id
1 'polypeptide(L)'
;MSSKPVKVLTVGDVNGRFQELLKRVKTIIAKSGPFDILLCVGEFFGPDSELNNRVANGDIQFPIATYVLGPCCPSTSTFYPEENAEFSPNLTYLGRKGVLNTAQGLTIGYVSGIEAVGEGAPNVFEFDDKTVDDLLLPVRAQSGFLGVDILLSSVWPNEARDRSEAAVPLRRKRLPLRKDTLS
;
A
#
# COMPACT_ATOMS: atom_id res chain seq x y z
N MET A 1 -21.98 1.32 23.60
CA MET A 1 -21.96 1.76 22.18
C MET A 1 -21.34 0.63 21.39
N SER A 2 -22.07 -0.04 20.50
CA SER A 2 -21.48 -1.08 19.65
C SER A 2 -20.70 -0.39 18.53
N SER A 3 -19.36 -0.33 18.63
CA SER A 3 -18.53 0.25 17.57
C SER A 3 -18.63 -0.63 16.32
N LYS A 4 -19.09 -0.06 15.20
CA LYS A 4 -19.08 -0.74 13.90
C LYS A 4 -17.62 -1.08 13.55
N PRO A 5 -17.30 -2.31 13.12
CA PRO A 5 -15.93 -2.64 12.71
C PRO A 5 -15.53 -1.84 11.49
N VAL A 6 -14.30 -1.32 11.49
CA VAL A 6 -13.71 -0.60 10.35
C VAL A 6 -13.30 -1.60 9.29
N LYS A 7 -13.74 -1.40 8.04
CA LYS A 7 -13.42 -2.25 6.90
C LYS A 7 -12.38 -1.59 6.01
N VAL A 8 -11.19 -2.16 5.98
CA VAL A 8 -10.03 -1.70 5.21
C VAL A 8 -9.86 -2.58 3.98
N LEU A 9 -9.68 -1.96 2.81
CA LEU A 9 -9.23 -2.64 1.60
C LEU A 9 -7.77 -2.29 1.36
N THR A 10 -6.93 -3.28 1.06
CA THR A 10 -5.50 -3.07 0.79
C THR A 10 -5.14 -3.55 -0.61
N VAL A 11 -4.35 -2.76 -1.33
CA VAL A 11 -3.84 -3.08 -2.67
C VAL A 11 -2.34 -2.84 -2.66
N GLY A 12 -1.58 -3.79 -3.22
CA GLY A 12 -0.14 -3.62 -3.46
C GLY A 12 0.11 -2.74 -4.69
N ASP A 13 0.93 -3.22 -5.62
CA ASP A 13 1.31 -2.43 -6.79
C ASP A 13 0.16 -2.19 -7.78
N VAL A 14 -0.14 -0.92 -8.00
CA VAL A 14 -1.10 -0.47 -9.00
C VAL A 14 -0.41 -0.29 -10.36
N ASN A 15 0.83 0.21 -10.37
CA ASN A 15 1.65 0.40 -11.57
C ASN A 15 0.89 1.12 -12.70
N GLY A 16 0.13 2.18 -12.37
CA GLY A 16 -0.65 2.97 -13.33
C GLY A 16 -1.92 2.30 -13.87
N ARG A 17 -2.28 1.09 -13.43
CA ARG A 17 -3.50 0.38 -13.86
C ARG A 17 -4.76 0.88 -13.15
N PHE A 18 -4.98 2.20 -13.16
CA PHE A 18 -6.05 2.86 -12.40
C PHE A 18 -7.46 2.37 -12.77
N GLN A 19 -7.74 2.15 -14.06
CA GLN A 19 -9.05 1.66 -14.50
C GLN A 19 -9.36 0.26 -13.98
N GLU A 20 -8.36 -0.61 -13.96
CA GLU A 20 -8.49 -1.96 -13.41
C GLU A 20 -8.69 -1.92 -11.89
N LEU A 21 -7.90 -1.10 -11.19
CA LEU A 21 -8.05 -0.85 -9.76
C LEU A 21 -9.49 -0.42 -9.43
N LEU A 22 -9.98 0.63 -10.08
CA LEU A 22 -11.32 1.18 -9.82
C LEU A 22 -12.42 0.15 -10.11
N LYS A 23 -12.29 -0.62 -11.20
CA LYS A 23 -13.23 -1.69 -11.54
C LYS A 23 -13.26 -2.77 -10.46
N ARG A 24 -12.09 -3.22 -9.99
CA ARG A 24 -11.98 -4.24 -8.93
C ARG A 24 -12.53 -3.72 -7.59
N VAL A 25 -12.15 -2.51 -7.19
CA VAL A 25 -12.62 -1.88 -5.94
C VAL A 25 -14.15 -1.77 -5.95
N LYS A 26 -14.75 -1.23 -7.03
CA LYS A 26 -16.21 -1.15 -7.17
C LYS A 26 -16.89 -2.53 -7.06
N THR A 27 -16.31 -3.55 -7.68
CA THR A 27 -16.82 -4.92 -7.63
C THR A 27 -16.78 -5.49 -6.21
N ILE A 28 -15.69 -5.26 -5.48
CA ILE A 28 -15.51 -5.74 -4.10
C ILE A 28 -16.48 -5.04 -3.15
N ILE A 29 -16.62 -3.72 -3.25
CA ILE A 29 -17.56 -2.93 -2.45
C ILE A 29 -19.00 -3.42 -2.68
N ALA A 30 -19.39 -3.61 -3.94
CA ALA A 30 -20.73 -4.10 -4.27
C ALA A 30 -21.01 -5.49 -3.70
N LYS A 31 -20.00 -6.37 -3.64
CA LYS A 31 -20.14 -7.76 -3.17
C LYS A 31 -20.06 -7.91 -1.65
N SER A 32 -19.18 -7.15 -0.99
CA SER A 32 -18.77 -7.41 0.41
C SER A 32 -19.19 -6.30 1.38
N GLY A 33 -19.94 -5.32 0.87
CA GLY A 33 -20.44 -4.17 1.62
C GLY A 33 -19.49 -2.98 1.58
N PRO A 34 -19.89 -1.86 2.21
CA PRO A 34 -19.09 -0.64 2.20
C PRO A 34 -17.77 -0.87 2.92
N PHE A 35 -16.69 -0.40 2.31
CA PHE A 35 -15.38 -0.26 2.93
C PHE A 35 -15.18 1.19 3.32
N ASP A 36 -14.49 1.42 4.44
CA ASP A 36 -14.28 2.75 4.97
C ASP A 36 -13.04 3.40 4.33
N ILE A 37 -11.97 2.64 4.09
CA ILE A 37 -10.71 3.12 3.52
C ILE A 37 -10.08 2.11 2.53
N LEU A 38 -9.37 2.63 1.53
CA LEU A 38 -8.49 1.90 0.62
C LEU A 38 -7.03 2.32 0.86
N LEU A 39 -6.14 1.36 1.07
CA LEU A 39 -4.70 1.58 1.25
C LEU A 39 -3.95 1.00 0.04
N CYS A 40 -3.28 1.85 -0.73
CA CYS A 40 -2.40 1.47 -1.82
C CYS A 40 -0.95 1.52 -1.32
N VAL A 41 -0.40 0.33 -1.05
CA VAL A 41 0.87 0.15 -0.31
C VAL A 41 2.05 -0.21 -1.22
N GLY A 42 1.94 0.00 -2.53
CA GLY A 42 3.02 -0.32 -3.48
C GLY A 42 3.20 0.80 -4.49
N GLU A 43 3.87 0.50 -5.60
CA GLU A 43 4.04 1.49 -6.67
C GLU A 43 2.69 1.84 -7.30
N PHE A 44 2.27 3.10 -7.12
CA PHE A 44 0.93 3.53 -7.49
C PHE A 44 0.86 4.00 -8.96
N PHE A 45 1.76 4.89 -9.35
CA PHE A 45 1.87 5.40 -10.72
C PHE A 45 2.58 4.40 -11.64
N GLY A 46 2.46 4.60 -12.94
CA GLY A 46 3.01 3.69 -13.95
C GLY A 46 3.84 4.40 -15.02
N PRO A 47 4.18 3.70 -16.11
CA PRO A 47 4.97 4.28 -17.20
C PRO A 47 4.21 5.30 -18.06
N ASP A 48 2.88 5.35 -17.97
CA ASP A 48 2.03 6.27 -18.73
C ASP A 48 1.89 7.62 -18.00
N SER A 49 2.70 8.59 -18.41
CA SER A 49 2.71 9.92 -17.81
C SER A 49 1.40 10.69 -17.99
N GLU A 50 0.68 10.47 -19.09
CA GLU A 50 -0.58 11.17 -19.34
C GLU A 50 -1.64 10.71 -18.35
N LEU A 51 -1.78 9.38 -18.16
CA LEU A 51 -2.67 8.84 -17.15
C LEU A 51 -2.27 9.22 -15.73
N ASN A 52 -0.97 9.22 -15.42
CA ASN A 52 -0.48 9.65 -14.10
C ASN A 52 -0.86 11.11 -13.81
N ASN A 53 -0.64 12.01 -14.77
CA ASN A 53 -1.00 13.43 -14.62
C ASN A 53 -2.51 13.61 -14.39
N ARG A 54 -3.36 12.84 -15.08
CA ARG A 54 -4.81 12.86 -14.84
C ARG A 54 -5.17 12.48 -13.41
N VAL A 55 -4.47 11.51 -12.82
CA VAL A 55 -4.67 11.16 -11.40
C VAL A 55 -4.17 12.29 -10.49
N ALA A 56 -2.95 12.78 -10.72
CA ALA A 56 -2.33 13.82 -9.90
C ALA A 56 -3.11 15.15 -9.93
N ASN A 57 -3.76 15.46 -11.05
CA ASN A 57 -4.62 16.65 -11.22
C ASN A 57 -6.06 16.45 -10.73
N GLY A 58 -6.42 15.24 -10.29
CA GLY A 58 -7.75 14.93 -9.75
C GLY A 58 -8.84 14.64 -10.79
N ASP A 59 -8.47 14.38 -12.04
CA ASP A 59 -9.41 14.02 -13.12
C ASP A 59 -9.98 12.59 -12.96
N ILE A 60 -9.36 11.76 -12.12
CA ILE A 60 -9.78 10.40 -11.83
C ILE A 60 -10.30 10.31 -10.40
N GLN A 61 -11.58 9.97 -10.28
CA GLN A 61 -12.28 9.92 -8.99
C GLN A 61 -12.26 8.51 -8.38
N PHE A 62 -11.98 8.46 -7.08
CA PHE A 62 -11.94 7.24 -6.29
C PHE A 62 -13.26 7.05 -5.52
N PRO A 63 -13.77 5.80 -5.41
CA PRO A 63 -15.10 5.55 -4.84
C PRO A 63 -15.15 5.63 -3.32
N ILE A 64 -14.01 5.53 -2.63
CA ILE A 64 -13.85 5.63 -1.18
C ILE A 64 -12.52 6.33 -0.86
N ALA A 65 -12.35 6.80 0.38
CA ALA A 65 -11.11 7.41 0.84
C ALA A 65 -9.91 6.49 0.57
N THR A 66 -8.99 6.94 -0.26
CA THR A 66 -7.85 6.18 -0.79
C THR A 66 -6.56 6.85 -0.38
N TYR A 67 -5.70 6.11 0.30
CA TYR A 67 -4.39 6.57 0.74
C TYR A 67 -3.30 5.85 -0.05
N VAL A 68 -2.36 6.62 -0.59
CA VAL A 68 -1.24 6.10 -1.39
C VAL A 68 0.09 6.36 -0.69
N LEU A 69 0.96 5.36 -0.68
CA LEU A 69 2.38 5.53 -0.35
C LEU A 69 3.11 6.24 -1.50
N GLY A 70 4.34 6.67 -1.21
CA GLY A 70 5.21 7.37 -2.14
C GLY A 70 5.89 6.47 -3.16
N PRO A 71 6.72 7.08 -4.03
CA PRO A 71 7.36 6.39 -5.15
C PRO A 71 8.32 5.31 -4.68
N CYS A 72 8.38 4.20 -5.42
CA CYS A 72 9.34 3.13 -5.20
C CYS A 72 10.44 3.13 -6.27
N CYS A 73 10.35 4.03 -7.25
CA CYS A 73 11.32 4.17 -8.32
C CYS A 73 11.49 5.63 -8.79
N PRO A 74 12.61 5.98 -9.42
CA PRO A 74 12.86 7.33 -9.93
C PRO A 74 11.86 7.77 -11.02
N SER A 75 11.35 6.83 -11.82
CA SER A 75 10.50 7.18 -12.97
C SER A 75 9.13 7.71 -12.59
N THR A 76 8.64 7.41 -11.38
CA THR A 76 7.34 7.86 -10.90
C THR A 76 7.45 8.97 -9.85
N SER A 77 8.65 9.29 -9.36
CA SER A 77 8.83 10.23 -8.25
C SER A 77 8.33 11.64 -8.56
N THR A 78 8.36 12.05 -9.82
CA THR A 78 7.91 13.39 -10.26
C THR A 78 6.41 13.61 -10.11
N PHE A 79 5.61 12.54 -9.96
CA PHE A 79 4.15 12.64 -9.77
C PHE A 79 3.76 12.81 -8.30
N TYR A 80 4.71 12.68 -7.38
CA TYR A 80 4.48 12.87 -5.95
C TYR A 80 5.04 14.24 -5.52
N PRO A 81 4.27 15.04 -4.76
CA PRO A 81 4.80 16.22 -4.12
C PRO A 81 5.79 15.85 -3.01
N GLU A 82 6.57 16.83 -2.53
CA GLU A 82 7.54 16.61 -1.45
C GLU A 82 6.85 16.24 -0.13
N GLU A 83 5.76 16.94 0.19
CA GLU A 83 4.95 16.73 1.38
C GLU A 83 3.69 15.91 1.07
N ASN A 84 2.98 15.48 2.11
CA ASN A 84 1.69 14.84 1.95
C ASN A 84 0.69 15.77 1.23
N ALA A 85 -0.13 15.22 0.34
CA ALA A 85 -1.03 16.03 -0.47
C ALA A 85 -2.31 15.28 -0.84
N GLU A 86 -3.40 16.03 -0.94
CA GLU A 86 -4.65 15.55 -1.51
C GLU A 86 -4.64 15.79 -3.02
N PHE A 87 -4.65 14.71 -3.81
CA PHE A 87 -4.76 14.80 -5.27
C PHE A 87 -6.21 15.02 -5.71
N SER A 88 -7.18 14.48 -4.96
CA SER A 88 -8.62 14.66 -5.17
C SER A 88 -9.37 14.34 -3.87
N PRO A 89 -10.68 14.65 -3.73
CA PRO A 89 -11.45 14.47 -2.49
C PRO A 89 -11.36 13.08 -1.83
N ASN A 90 -11.06 12.03 -2.61
CA ASN A 90 -10.94 10.66 -2.12
C ASN A 90 -9.55 10.05 -2.37
N LEU A 91 -8.54 10.83 -2.75
CA LEU A 91 -7.19 10.34 -3.03
C LEU A 91 -6.15 11.23 -2.35
N THR A 92 -5.42 10.65 -1.41
CA THR A 92 -4.40 11.35 -0.63
C THR A 92 -3.08 10.61 -0.67
N TYR A 93 -2.02 11.30 -1.06
CA TYR A 93 -0.65 10.87 -0.84
C TYR A 93 -0.23 11.15 0.60
N LEU A 94 0.26 10.11 1.27
CA LEU A 94 0.60 10.17 2.70
C LEU A 94 1.90 10.92 3.00
N GLY A 95 2.79 11.12 2.02
CA GLY A 95 4.13 11.66 2.29
C GLY A 95 5.19 10.56 2.45
N ARG A 96 6.42 10.97 2.79
CA ARG A 96 7.55 10.05 2.93
C ARG A 96 7.47 9.18 4.19
N LYS A 97 7.05 9.76 5.31
CA LYS A 97 6.82 9.05 6.57
C LYS A 97 5.88 9.81 7.48
N GLY A 98 5.20 9.10 8.38
CA GLY A 98 4.42 9.73 9.43
C GLY A 98 3.36 8.82 10.04
N VAL A 99 2.43 9.45 10.76
CA VAL A 99 1.29 8.78 11.37
C VAL A 99 0.01 9.44 10.87
N LEU A 100 -0.88 8.64 10.29
CA LEU A 100 -2.21 9.04 9.88
C LEU A 100 -3.21 8.61 10.95
N ASN A 101 -4.00 9.55 11.45
CA ASN A 101 -5.17 9.26 12.28
C ASN A 101 -6.42 9.34 11.41
N THR A 102 -7.11 8.21 11.24
CA THR A 102 -8.33 8.17 10.42
C THR A 102 -9.54 8.68 11.20
N ALA A 103 -10.57 9.15 10.49
CA ALA A 103 -11.84 9.55 11.11
C ALA A 103 -12.55 8.40 11.84
N GLN A 104 -12.19 7.15 11.53
CA GLN A 104 -12.71 5.95 12.19
C GLN A 104 -11.94 5.58 13.47
N GLY A 105 -10.91 6.38 13.84
CA GLY A 105 -10.10 6.17 15.03
C GLY A 105 -8.97 5.14 14.86
N LEU A 106 -8.59 4.80 13.62
CA LEU A 106 -7.41 3.99 13.36
C LEU A 106 -6.15 4.87 13.32
N THR A 107 -5.10 4.41 13.96
CA THR A 107 -3.76 5.00 13.90
C THR A 107 -2.91 4.19 12.94
N ILE A 108 -2.46 4.82 11.85
CA ILE A 108 -1.71 4.15 10.79
C ILE A 108 -0.33 4.79 10.68
N GLY A 109 0.71 4.05 11.04
CA GLY A 109 2.09 4.44 10.74
C GLY A 109 2.43 4.10 9.29
N TYR A 110 3.21 4.95 8.62
CA TYR A 110 3.61 4.70 7.24
C TYR A 110 5.05 5.15 6.97
N VAL A 111 5.71 4.39 6.09
CA VAL A 111 6.99 4.73 5.47
C VAL A 111 6.91 4.41 3.98
N SER A 112 7.26 5.39 3.15
CA SER A 112 7.21 5.30 1.70
C SER A 112 8.59 5.03 1.12
N GLY A 113 8.63 4.35 -0.03
CA GLY A 113 9.85 4.09 -0.78
C GLY A 113 10.50 2.75 -0.49
N ILE A 114 11.74 2.61 -0.95
CA ILE A 114 12.57 1.40 -0.81
C ILE A 114 13.78 1.65 0.09
N GLU A 115 14.37 0.61 0.63
CA GLU A 115 15.59 0.72 1.44
C GLU A 115 16.75 1.27 0.60
N ALA A 116 17.45 2.28 1.11
CA ALA A 116 18.64 2.82 0.47
C ALA A 116 19.79 1.80 0.50
N VAL A 117 20.42 1.52 -0.65
CA VAL A 117 21.46 0.47 -0.79
C VAL A 117 22.89 1.05 -0.78
N GLY A 118 23.06 2.37 -0.58
CA GLY A 118 24.34 3.06 -0.71
C GLY A 118 24.68 4.00 0.46
N GLU A 119 25.95 4.39 0.51
CA GLU A 119 26.44 5.41 1.45
C GLU A 119 26.11 6.80 0.90
N GLY A 120 24.99 7.37 1.33
CA GLY A 120 24.53 8.68 0.90
C GLY A 120 23.20 9.08 1.53
N ALA A 121 22.79 10.33 1.34
CA ALA A 121 21.45 10.75 1.71
C ALA A 121 20.42 10.02 0.82
N PRO A 122 19.31 9.50 1.38
CA PRO A 122 18.34 8.73 0.62
C PRO A 122 17.64 9.62 -0.43
N ASN A 123 17.47 9.08 -1.64
CA ASN A 123 16.68 9.73 -2.67
C ASN A 123 15.20 9.85 -2.25
N VAL A 124 14.40 10.63 -2.99
CA VAL A 124 12.98 10.86 -2.67
C VAL A 124 12.16 9.55 -2.59
N PHE A 125 12.54 8.53 -3.35
CA PHE A 125 11.91 7.20 -3.40
C PHE A 125 12.57 6.18 -2.46
N GLU A 126 13.52 6.60 -1.63
CA GLU A 126 14.25 5.75 -0.69
C GLU A 126 14.00 6.15 0.77
N PHE A 127 14.24 5.24 1.69
CA PHE A 127 14.32 5.47 3.13
C PHE A 127 15.56 4.80 3.73
N ASP A 128 16.00 5.32 4.86
CA ASP A 128 17.13 4.83 5.65
C ASP A 128 16.74 4.61 7.12
N ASP A 129 17.66 4.10 7.93
CA ASP A 129 17.43 3.87 9.37
C ASP A 129 17.03 5.16 10.10
N LYS A 130 17.60 6.30 9.70
CA LYS A 130 17.27 7.59 10.28
C LYS A 130 15.81 7.97 10.00
N THR A 131 15.32 7.70 8.80
CA THR A 131 13.92 7.90 8.42
C THR A 131 13.00 7.08 9.33
N VAL A 132 13.37 5.83 9.60
CA VAL A 132 12.63 4.94 10.51
C VAL A 132 12.68 5.45 11.95
N ASP A 133 13.85 5.83 12.44
CA ASP A 133 13.99 6.37 13.81
C ASP A 133 13.15 7.62 14.01
N ASP A 134 13.18 8.55 13.05
CA ASP A 134 12.37 9.75 13.11
C ASP A 134 10.86 9.46 13.08
N LEU A 135 10.42 8.38 12.43
CA LEU A 135 9.03 7.92 12.48
C LEU A 135 8.68 7.38 13.87
N LEU A 136 9.63 6.71 14.53
CA LEU A 136 9.42 6.14 15.86
C LEU A 136 9.43 7.19 16.97
N LEU A 137 10.12 8.32 16.80
CA LEU A 137 10.16 9.42 17.77
C LEU A 137 8.75 9.86 18.24
N PRO A 138 7.83 10.28 17.35
CA PRO A 138 6.49 10.70 17.77
C PRO A 138 5.65 9.55 18.34
N VAL A 139 5.86 8.31 17.89
CA VAL A 139 5.15 7.14 18.42
C VAL A 139 5.60 6.83 19.86
N ARG A 140 6.90 6.97 20.14
CA ARG A 140 7.49 6.75 21.47
C ARG A 140 7.18 7.89 22.46
N ALA A 141 6.96 9.10 21.96
CA ALA A 141 6.68 10.27 22.80
C ALA A 141 5.23 10.33 23.32
N GLN A 142 4.33 9.49 22.79
CA GLN A 142 2.93 9.47 23.22
C GLN A 142 2.78 8.83 24.61
N SER A 143 2.05 9.49 25.50
CA SER A 143 1.63 8.92 26.78
C SER A 143 0.36 8.08 26.59
N GLY A 144 0.44 6.76 26.77
CA GLY A 144 -0.71 5.86 26.59
C GLY A 144 -0.34 4.59 25.80
N PHE A 145 -1.19 4.18 24.85
CA PHE A 145 -0.87 3.09 23.93
C PHE A 145 0.34 3.49 23.07
N LEU A 146 1.45 2.78 23.27
CA LEU A 146 2.69 2.98 22.53
C LEU A 146 2.65 2.14 21.25
N GLY A 147 2.05 2.68 20.18
CA GLY A 147 2.01 1.96 18.92
C GLY A 147 1.07 2.55 17.88
N VAL A 148 0.93 1.80 16.78
CA VAL A 148 -0.02 2.06 15.69
C VAL A 148 -0.87 0.81 15.49
N ASP A 149 -2.09 0.95 15.00
CA ASP A 149 -2.96 -0.18 14.67
C ASP A 149 -2.50 -0.89 13.40
N ILE A 150 -1.99 -0.13 12.43
CA ILE A 150 -1.51 -0.61 11.13
C ILE A 150 -0.19 0.08 10.80
N LEU A 151 0.80 -0.68 10.32
CA LEU A 151 2.02 -0.16 9.72
C LEU A 151 2.01 -0.42 8.21
N LEU A 152 2.27 0.62 7.41
CA LEU A 152 2.38 0.55 5.96
C LEU A 152 3.83 0.76 5.52
N SER A 153 4.31 -0.14 4.67
CA SER A 153 5.60 -0.03 3.98
C SER A 153 5.44 -0.52 2.54
N SER A 154 6.16 0.12 1.61
CA SER A 154 6.15 -0.33 0.21
C SER A 154 6.94 -1.62 -0.01
N VAL A 155 7.94 -1.87 0.84
CA VAL A 155 8.76 -3.08 0.83
C VAL A 155 8.34 -4.04 1.93
N TRP A 156 8.49 -5.33 1.66
CA TRP A 156 8.30 -6.37 2.66
C TRP A 156 9.46 -6.34 3.66
N PRO A 157 9.22 -6.52 4.97
CA PRO A 157 10.30 -6.65 5.92
C PRO A 157 11.08 -7.95 5.66
N ASN A 158 12.40 -7.86 5.76
CA ASN A 158 13.34 -8.93 5.39
C ASN A 158 12.95 -10.30 5.97
N GLU A 159 12.51 -10.37 7.23
CA GLU A 159 12.16 -11.63 7.89
C GLU A 159 10.76 -12.18 7.53
N ALA A 160 9.83 -11.35 7.04
CA ALA A 160 8.51 -11.82 6.63
C ALA A 160 8.56 -12.54 5.27
N ARG A 161 9.52 -12.14 4.42
CA ARG A 161 9.79 -12.81 3.13
C ARG A 161 10.17 -14.28 3.35
N ASP A 162 11.08 -14.53 4.28
CA ASP A 162 11.59 -15.86 4.59
C ASP A 162 10.50 -16.82 5.10
N ARG A 163 9.52 -16.31 5.86
CA ARG A 163 8.39 -17.11 6.34
C ARG A 163 7.30 -17.34 5.28
N SER A 164 7.19 -16.47 4.29
CA SER A 164 6.23 -16.62 3.20
C SER A 164 6.67 -17.63 2.13
N GLU A 165 7.99 -17.73 1.86
CA GLU A 165 8.55 -18.76 0.97
C GLU A 165 8.48 -20.17 1.58
N ALA A 166 8.49 -20.29 2.91
CA ALA A 166 8.36 -21.58 3.60
C ALA A 166 6.94 -22.20 3.54
N ALA A 167 5.93 -21.48 3.06
CA ALA A 167 4.51 -21.85 3.22
C ALA A 167 3.76 -22.21 1.93
N VAL A 168 4.43 -22.79 0.91
CA VAL A 168 3.71 -23.44 -0.20
C VAL A 168 4.24 -24.86 -0.44
N PRO A 169 3.69 -25.89 0.24
CA PRO A 169 3.86 -27.25 -0.23
C PRO A 169 3.07 -27.38 -1.54
N LEU A 170 3.79 -27.48 -2.66
CA LEU A 170 3.21 -27.83 -3.95
C LEU A 170 2.40 -29.12 -3.80
N ARG A 171 1.07 -29.01 -3.77
CA ARG A 171 0.16 -30.16 -3.88
C ARG A 171 0.37 -30.76 -5.27
N ARG A 172 1.30 -31.72 -5.40
CA ARG A 172 1.40 -32.59 -6.57
C ARG A 172 0.04 -33.28 -6.73
N LYS A 173 -0.77 -32.83 -7.70
CA LYS A 173 -1.92 -33.59 -8.17
C LYS A 173 -1.37 -34.93 -8.69
N ARG A 174 -1.65 -36.04 -7.99
CA ARG A 174 -1.50 -37.38 -8.55
C ARG A 174 -2.41 -37.46 -9.78
N LEU A 175 -1.84 -37.59 -10.98
CA LEU A 175 -2.60 -38.06 -12.13
C LEU A 175 -3.07 -39.50 -11.86
N PRO A 176 -4.31 -39.87 -12.20
CA PRO A 176 -4.74 -41.26 -12.16
C PRO A 176 -4.03 -42.05 -13.28
N LEU A 177 -3.41 -43.16 -12.91
CA LEU A 177 -2.87 -44.16 -13.82
C LEU A 177 -4.03 -44.68 -14.70
N ARG A 178 -3.91 -44.52 -16.03
CA ARG A 178 -4.78 -45.21 -16.99
C ARG A 178 -4.57 -46.71 -16.82
N LYS A 179 -5.65 -47.45 -16.60
CA LYS A 179 -5.65 -48.91 -16.77
C LYS A 179 -5.78 -49.17 -18.26
N ASP A 180 -4.75 -49.75 -18.84
CA ASP A 180 -4.81 -50.31 -20.19
C ASP A 180 -5.71 -51.55 -20.15
N THR A 181 -6.85 -51.47 -20.83
CA THR A 181 -7.71 -52.62 -21.10
C THR A 181 -7.25 -53.23 -22.42
N LEU A 182 -6.60 -54.38 -22.36
CA LEU A 182 -6.38 -55.26 -23.51
C LEU A 182 -7.73 -55.83 -23.96
N SER A 183 -8.08 -55.63 -25.23
CA SER A 183 -8.91 -56.51 -26.06
C SER A 183 -8.69 -56.14 -27.53
#